data_AF-A0A318UNL3-F1
#
_entry.id   AF-A0A318UNL3-F1
#
_cell.length_a   1.000
_cell.length_b   1.000
_cell.length_c   1.000
_cell.angle_alpha   90.00
_cell.angle_beta   90.00
_cell.angle_gamma   90.00
#
_symmetry.space_group_name_H-M   'P 1'
#
loop_
_entity.id
_entity.type
_entity.pdbx_description
1 polymer ?
#
loop_
_entity_poly.entity_id
_entity_poly.type
_entity_poly.pdbx_seq_one_letter_code
_entity_poly.pdbx_strand_id
1 'polypeptide(L)'
;MKKSALILSTALLASTANADVLGVTAEAGSYLINDGDDFNSYFGIALEHPIPLIPNLRLQHQSLESTESGNSYDLPFNDYTLYYELLDGLTLVHLDVGATFRKIDHDNSDIGGTYPLLYASAFLDIPGTVLSVGAEVKTGGNSDADITDTTFKVKFQPLVFAGLELGYRTIKEDFKSNGKVEPKGLFIGAFVDF
;
A
#
# COMPACT_ATOMS: atom_id res chain seq x y z
N MET A 1 28.01 -25.13 25.23
CA MET A 1 26.75 -25.07 24.44
C MET A 1 27.06 -24.35 23.15
N LYS A 2 26.68 -24.96 22.01
CA LYS A 2 27.05 -24.50 20.66
C LYS A 2 26.30 -23.22 20.29
N LYS A 3 27.00 -22.36 19.57
CA LYS A 3 26.64 -21.02 19.10
C LYS A 3 25.56 -21.09 18.02
N SER A 4 24.58 -20.19 18.06
CA SER A 4 23.82 -19.78 16.87
C SER A 4 24.22 -18.34 16.55
N ALA A 5 25.24 -18.21 15.70
CA ALA A 5 25.52 -16.98 14.99
C ALA A 5 24.56 -16.95 13.80
N LEU A 6 23.65 -15.98 13.77
CA LEU A 6 22.83 -15.73 12.59
C LEU A 6 23.73 -15.05 11.56
N ILE A 7 24.02 -15.79 10.50
CA ILE A 7 24.89 -15.37 9.40
C ILE A 7 24.12 -14.34 8.57
N LEU A 8 24.40 -13.06 8.79
CA LEU A 8 23.98 -11.93 7.96
C LEU A 8 24.98 -11.79 6.79
N SER A 9 25.02 -12.79 5.90
CA SER A 9 26.00 -12.83 4.82
C SER A 9 25.35 -12.91 3.45
N THR A 10 25.69 -11.90 2.65
CA THR A 10 25.82 -11.91 1.18
C THR A 10 24.55 -12.03 0.34
N ALA A 11 23.95 -10.87 0.06
CA ALA A 11 23.64 -10.45 -1.31
C ALA A 11 23.84 -8.93 -1.41
N LEU A 12 25.12 -8.53 -1.40
CA LEU A 12 25.53 -7.20 -1.82
C LEU A 12 25.57 -7.24 -3.36
N LEU A 13 24.45 -6.98 -4.02
CA LEU A 13 24.35 -6.76 -5.47
C LEU A 13 23.68 -5.38 -5.63
N ALA A 14 24.47 -4.30 -5.60
CA ALA A 14 24.85 -3.59 -6.81
C ALA A 14 23.66 -3.03 -7.62
N SER A 15 22.94 -2.03 -7.10
CA SER A 15 22.11 -1.14 -7.94
C SER A 15 22.97 -0.06 -8.59
N THR A 16 23.96 -0.50 -9.37
CA THR A 16 24.47 0.28 -10.49
C THR A 16 23.93 -0.39 -11.74
N ALA A 17 22.79 0.10 -12.22
CA ALA A 17 22.24 -0.08 -13.56
C ALA A 17 22.33 -1.50 -14.15
N ASN A 18 21.29 -2.33 -13.99
CA ASN A 18 21.00 -3.45 -14.89
C ASN A 18 19.48 -3.72 -14.96
N ALA A 19 18.92 -3.57 -16.15
CA ALA A 19 17.50 -3.69 -16.49
C ALA A 19 16.99 -5.15 -16.55
N ASP A 20 17.22 -5.95 -15.51
CA ASP A 20 16.85 -7.38 -15.52
C ASP A 20 16.65 -8.01 -14.13
N VAL A 21 16.32 -7.23 -13.10
CA VAL A 21 16.16 -7.73 -11.73
C VAL A 21 14.68 -7.66 -11.33
N LEU A 22 14.17 -8.78 -10.82
CA LEU A 22 12.87 -8.84 -10.14
C LEU A 22 12.99 -8.00 -8.85
N GLY A 23 12.19 -6.94 -8.73
CA GLY A 23 12.14 -6.10 -7.53
C GLY A 23 11.23 -6.72 -6.48
N VAL A 24 11.67 -6.71 -5.22
CA VAL A 24 10.83 -7.14 -4.09
C VAL A 24 10.81 -6.07 -3.03
N THR A 25 9.65 -5.43 -2.86
CA THR A 25 9.43 -4.46 -1.78
C THR A 25 8.56 -5.07 -0.69
N ALA A 26 8.93 -4.89 0.58
CA ALA A 26 8.10 -5.17 1.74
C ALA A 26 7.89 -3.88 2.55
N GLU A 27 6.67 -3.60 2.96
CA GLU A 27 6.28 -2.41 3.73
C GLU A 27 5.47 -2.81 4.96
N ALA A 28 5.62 -2.07 6.05
CA ALA A 28 4.77 -2.21 7.24
C ALA A 28 4.70 -0.90 8.03
N GLY A 29 3.56 -0.65 8.66
CA GLY A 29 3.37 0.56 9.45
C GLY A 29 2.07 0.60 10.21
N SER A 30 1.78 1.78 10.75
CA SER A 30 0.61 2.04 11.59
C SER A 30 -0.11 3.31 11.16
N TYR A 31 -1.44 3.28 11.22
CA TYR A 31 -2.30 4.45 11.03
C TYR A 31 -2.73 5.03 12.38
N LEU A 32 -2.80 6.36 12.41
CA LEU A 32 -3.44 7.17 13.44
C LEU A 32 -4.73 7.72 12.84
N ILE A 33 -5.81 6.96 13.01
CA ILE A 33 -7.14 7.26 12.44
C ILE A 33 -8.00 7.90 13.54
N ASN A 34 -8.93 8.79 13.17
CA ASN A 34 -9.96 9.35 14.06
C ASN A 34 -9.42 9.82 15.43
N ASP A 35 -8.51 10.81 15.40
CA ASP A 35 -7.89 11.43 16.58
C ASP A 35 -6.87 10.57 17.36
N GLY A 36 -6.53 9.36 16.88
CA GLY A 36 -5.39 8.57 17.36
C GLY A 36 -5.70 7.56 18.47
N ASP A 37 -6.98 7.29 18.71
CA ASP A 37 -7.42 6.34 19.74
C ASP A 37 -7.37 4.87 19.27
N ASP A 38 -7.44 4.63 17.95
CA ASP A 38 -7.52 3.27 17.37
C ASP A 38 -6.17 2.83 16.74
N PHE A 39 -5.57 1.74 17.24
CA PHE A 39 -4.32 1.19 16.69
C PHE A 39 -4.58 0.37 15.43
N ASN A 40 -4.30 0.99 14.30
CA ASN A 40 -4.48 0.41 12.98
C ASN A 40 -3.11 0.08 12.37
N SER A 41 -2.99 -1.06 11.71
CA SER A 41 -1.72 -1.48 11.11
C SER A 41 -1.88 -2.00 9.70
N TYR A 42 -0.81 -1.92 8.91
CA TYR A 42 -0.73 -2.55 7.61
C TYR A 42 0.60 -3.23 7.40
N PHE A 43 0.57 -4.21 6.52
CA PHE A 43 1.76 -4.75 5.89
C PHE A 43 1.48 -4.98 4.41
N GLY A 44 2.53 -4.92 3.60
CA GLY A 44 2.46 -5.13 2.17
C GLY A 44 3.72 -5.77 1.62
N ILE A 45 3.55 -6.50 0.52
CA ILE A 45 4.64 -7.07 -0.27
C ILE A 45 4.32 -6.79 -1.75
N ALA A 46 5.26 -6.19 -2.46
CA ALA A 46 5.19 -5.98 -3.90
C ALA A 46 6.29 -6.78 -4.60
N LEU A 47 5.92 -7.34 -5.76
CA LEU A 47 6.78 -8.09 -6.66
C LEU A 47 6.71 -7.40 -8.02
N GLU A 48 7.83 -6.83 -8.43
CA GLU A 48 7.98 -6.09 -9.67
C GLU A 48 8.80 -6.93 -10.65
N HIS A 49 8.30 -7.09 -11.87
CA HIS A 49 9.00 -7.85 -12.90
C HIS A 49 9.51 -6.91 -14.01
N PRO A 50 10.59 -7.29 -14.71
CA PRO A 50 11.11 -6.50 -15.82
C PRO A 50 10.34 -6.69 -17.14
N ILE A 51 9.38 -7.61 -17.22
CA ILE A 51 8.68 -7.97 -18.47
C ILE A 51 7.46 -7.06 -18.70
N PRO A 52 7.47 -6.14 -19.70
CA PRO A 52 6.42 -5.11 -19.83
C PRO A 52 4.99 -5.62 -20.07
N LEU A 53 4.83 -6.90 -20.45
CA LEU A 53 3.53 -7.50 -20.79
C LEU A 53 2.86 -8.19 -19.60
N ILE A 54 3.62 -8.51 -18.56
CA ILE A 54 3.07 -9.06 -17.32
C ILE A 54 2.73 -7.84 -16.44
N PRO A 55 1.74 -7.90 -15.55
CA PRO A 55 1.57 -6.89 -14.51
C PRO A 55 2.33 -7.26 -13.23
N ASN A 56 2.89 -6.25 -12.57
CA ASN A 56 3.46 -6.36 -11.22
C ASN A 56 2.36 -6.74 -10.22
N LEU A 57 2.75 -7.34 -9.10
CA LEU A 57 1.81 -7.83 -8.08
C LEU A 57 2.12 -7.19 -6.72
N ARG A 58 1.14 -6.53 -6.11
CA ARG A 58 1.22 -6.05 -4.73
C ARG A 58 0.11 -6.66 -3.89
N LEU A 59 0.50 -7.25 -2.77
CA LEU A 59 -0.38 -7.78 -1.74
C LEU A 59 -0.30 -6.86 -0.53
N GLN A 60 -1.44 -6.43 -0.01
CA GLN A 60 -1.49 -5.65 1.23
C GLN A 60 -2.57 -6.19 2.14
N HIS A 61 -2.28 -6.19 3.43
CA HIS A 61 -3.25 -6.44 4.47
C HIS A 61 -3.37 -5.22 5.34
N GLN A 62 -4.59 -4.89 5.73
CA GLN A 62 -4.87 -3.79 6.62
C GLN A 62 -5.85 -4.22 7.69
N SER A 63 -5.45 -4.01 8.94
CA SER A 63 -6.35 -4.07 10.09
C SER A 63 -6.93 -2.67 10.25
N LEU A 64 -8.27 -2.58 10.18
CA LEU A 64 -8.99 -1.32 10.22
C LEU A 64 -10.09 -1.37 11.28
N GLU A 65 -9.76 -0.86 12.45
CA GLU A 65 -10.68 -0.51 13.53
C GLU A 65 -10.96 1.00 13.45
N SER A 66 -12.23 1.35 13.35
CA SER A 66 -12.68 2.74 13.25
C SER A 66 -13.89 2.99 14.13
N THR A 67 -13.75 3.87 15.11
CA THR A 67 -14.89 4.37 15.89
C THR A 67 -15.47 5.64 15.26
N GLU A 68 -16.68 5.56 14.70
CA GLU A 68 -17.41 6.74 14.19
C GLU A 68 -18.73 6.93 14.93
N SER A 69 -18.95 8.14 15.48
CA SER A 69 -20.19 8.53 16.17
C SER A 69 -20.65 7.57 17.28
N GLY A 70 -19.70 6.89 17.94
CA GLY A 70 -19.98 5.93 19.01
C GLY A 70 -20.21 4.48 18.56
N ASN A 71 -20.16 4.21 17.25
CA ASN A 71 -20.18 2.85 16.70
C ASN A 71 -18.76 2.44 16.29
N SER A 72 -18.31 1.27 16.75
CA SER A 72 -17.04 0.68 16.34
C SER A 72 -17.25 -0.21 15.12
N TYR A 73 -16.49 0.04 14.06
CA TYR A 73 -16.45 -0.76 12.85
C TYR A 73 -15.08 -1.43 12.77
N ASP A 74 -15.07 -2.76 12.66
CA ASP A 74 -13.87 -3.56 12.41
C ASP A 74 -14.00 -4.15 11.00
N LEU A 75 -13.21 -3.63 10.06
CA LEU A 75 -13.28 -3.95 8.64
C LEU A 75 -11.90 -4.32 8.10
N PRO A 76 -11.29 -5.42 8.54
CA PRO A 76 -10.01 -5.85 8.02
C PRO A 76 -10.16 -6.27 6.55
N PHE A 77 -9.20 -5.88 5.72
CA PHE A 77 -9.22 -6.21 4.31
C PHE A 77 -7.85 -6.57 3.74
N ASN A 78 -7.89 -7.30 2.62
CA ASN A 78 -6.73 -7.68 1.84
C ASN A 78 -6.84 -7.12 0.42
N ASP A 79 -5.84 -6.38 -0.03
CA ASP A 79 -5.76 -5.86 -1.38
C ASP A 79 -4.80 -6.69 -2.22
N TYR A 80 -5.30 -7.21 -3.35
CA TYR A 80 -4.52 -7.89 -4.38
C TYR A 80 -4.45 -6.97 -5.60
N THR A 81 -3.34 -6.26 -5.77
CA THR A 81 -3.17 -5.25 -6.82
C THR A 81 -2.28 -5.76 -7.94
N LEU A 82 -2.77 -5.71 -9.16
CA LEU A 82 -2.01 -5.95 -10.38
C LEU A 82 -1.80 -4.60 -11.08
N TYR A 83 -0.56 -4.19 -11.31
CA TYR A 83 -0.26 -2.87 -11.86
C TYR A 83 0.82 -2.90 -12.94
N TYR A 84 0.80 -1.89 -13.80
CA TYR A 84 1.84 -1.59 -14.77
C TYR A 84 2.43 -0.23 -14.45
N GLU A 85 3.75 -0.13 -14.53
CA GLU A 85 4.49 1.12 -14.51
C GLU A 85 4.43 1.74 -15.91
N LEU A 86 3.63 2.79 -16.06
CA LEU A 86 3.53 3.54 -17.32
C LEU A 86 4.74 4.44 -17.53
N LEU A 87 5.30 4.94 -16.43
CA LEU A 87 6.48 5.79 -16.41
C LEU A 87 7.35 5.31 -15.25
N ASP A 88 8.48 4.70 -15.57
CA ASP A 88 9.46 4.20 -14.58
C ASP A 88 10.64 5.17 -14.53
N GLY A 89 10.58 6.16 -13.64
CA GLY A 89 11.73 6.95 -13.16
C GLY A 89 12.53 7.80 -14.17
N LEU A 90 12.32 7.66 -15.49
CA LEU A 90 13.12 8.28 -16.55
C LEU A 90 13.14 9.82 -16.48
N THR A 91 12.15 10.40 -15.80
CA THR A 91 12.00 11.87 -15.64
C THR A 91 11.62 12.28 -14.22
N LEU A 92 12.04 11.51 -13.20
CA LEU A 92 11.69 11.72 -11.77
C LEU A 92 10.21 11.46 -11.45
N VAL A 93 9.41 11.08 -12.44
CA VAL A 93 7.98 10.82 -12.29
C VAL A 93 7.77 9.32 -12.45
N HIS A 94 7.07 8.76 -11.47
CA HIS A 94 6.59 7.38 -11.46
C HIS A 94 5.08 7.40 -11.60
N LEU A 95 4.55 6.67 -12.57
CA LEU A 95 3.12 6.61 -12.82
C LEU A 95 2.71 5.16 -13.01
N ASP A 96 1.87 4.66 -12.13
CA ASP A 96 1.40 3.28 -12.19
C ASP A 96 -0.11 3.25 -12.35
N VAL A 97 -0.61 2.28 -13.10
CA VAL A 97 -2.04 2.02 -13.22
C VAL A 97 -2.30 0.52 -13.17
N GLY A 98 -3.45 0.14 -12.64
CA GLY A 98 -3.73 -1.26 -12.40
C GLY A 98 -5.15 -1.53 -11.96
N ALA A 99 -5.35 -2.75 -11.48
CA ALA A 99 -6.59 -3.17 -10.84
C ALA A 99 -6.27 -3.78 -9.47
N THR A 100 -7.06 -3.44 -8.47
CA THR A 100 -7.01 -4.04 -7.14
C THR A 100 -8.27 -4.86 -6.91
N PHE A 101 -8.13 -6.08 -6.42
CA PHE A 101 -9.23 -6.83 -5.83
C PHE A 101 -9.12 -6.69 -4.32
N ARG A 102 -10.05 -5.93 -3.72
CA ARG A 102 -10.13 -5.79 -2.26
C ARG A 102 -11.04 -6.86 -1.70
N LYS A 103 -10.53 -7.71 -0.82
CA LYS A 103 -11.30 -8.72 -0.09
C LYS A 103 -11.51 -8.27 1.34
N ILE A 104 -12.75 -7.97 1.69
CA ILE A 104 -13.19 -7.65 3.06
C ILE A 104 -13.70 -8.94 3.68
N ASP A 105 -13.16 -9.32 4.83
CA ASP A 105 -13.61 -10.50 5.57
C ASP A 105 -14.53 -10.05 6.72
N HIS A 106 -15.82 -10.34 6.61
CA HIS A 106 -16.81 -9.97 7.60
C HIS A 106 -17.96 -10.99 7.60
N ASP A 107 -18.43 -11.35 8.80
CA ASP A 107 -19.62 -12.21 9.01
C ASP A 107 -20.89 -11.72 8.29
N ASN A 108 -21.03 -10.42 8.03
CA ASN A 108 -22.17 -9.88 7.29
C ASN A 108 -21.88 -9.97 5.78
N SER A 109 -22.66 -10.79 5.06
CA SER A 109 -22.51 -10.98 3.61
C SER A 109 -22.74 -9.74 2.76
N ASP A 110 -23.38 -8.71 3.31
CA ASP A 110 -23.59 -7.44 2.61
C ASP A 110 -22.35 -6.53 2.65
N ILE A 111 -21.37 -6.87 3.51
CA ILE A 111 -20.10 -6.15 3.73
C ILE A 111 -18.91 -7.03 3.32
N GLY A 112 -18.98 -8.32 3.61
CA GLY A 112 -17.97 -9.31 3.28
C GLY A 112 -18.04 -9.66 1.80
N GLY A 113 -16.95 -9.42 1.08
CA GLY A 113 -16.96 -9.56 -0.37
C GLY A 113 -15.63 -9.27 -1.03
N THR A 114 -15.58 -9.49 -2.34
CA THR A 114 -14.46 -9.07 -3.18
C THR A 114 -14.91 -7.94 -4.09
N TYR A 115 -14.26 -6.79 -3.96
CA TYR A 115 -14.58 -5.56 -4.65
C TYR A 115 -13.48 -5.25 -5.68
N PRO A 116 -13.80 -5.19 -6.98
CA PRO A 116 -12.85 -4.79 -8.01
C PRO A 116 -12.71 -3.26 -8.00
N LEU A 117 -11.48 -2.78 -7.89
CA LEU A 117 -11.11 -1.37 -7.86
C LEU A 117 -10.11 -1.10 -8.98
N LEU A 118 -10.21 0.09 -9.58
CA LEU A 118 -9.15 0.66 -10.41
C LEU A 118 -8.07 1.22 -9.50
N TYR A 119 -6.81 0.92 -9.81
CA TYR A 119 -5.63 1.43 -9.11
C TYR A 119 -4.90 2.45 -9.98
N ALA A 120 -4.49 3.56 -9.38
CA ALA A 120 -3.57 4.50 -10.00
C ALA A 120 -2.66 5.13 -8.93
N SER A 121 -1.39 5.32 -9.27
CA SER A 121 -0.41 6.00 -8.42
C SER A 121 0.36 7.03 -9.23
N ALA A 122 0.81 8.09 -8.57
CA ALA A 122 1.75 9.03 -9.15
C ALA A 122 2.73 9.49 -8.07
N PHE A 123 4.03 9.30 -8.29
CA PHE A 123 5.10 9.76 -7.42
C PHE A 123 6.08 10.63 -8.17
N LEU A 124 6.65 11.61 -7.46
CA LEU A 124 7.68 12.51 -7.93
C LEU A 124 8.89 12.39 -6.99
N ASP A 125 10.03 12.03 -7.55
CA ASP A 125 11.31 12.09 -6.87
C ASP A 125 11.81 13.53 -6.84
N ILE A 126 12.28 13.98 -5.68
CA ILE A 126 12.81 15.33 -5.52
C ILE A 126 14.29 15.33 -5.89
N PRO A 127 14.70 16.04 -6.96
CA PRO A 127 16.09 16.05 -7.43
C PRO A 127 17.10 16.41 -6.34
N GLY A 128 18.17 15.64 -6.24
CA GLY A 128 19.25 15.89 -5.28
C GLY A 128 18.90 15.52 -3.83
N THR A 129 17.81 14.78 -3.61
CA THR A 129 17.42 14.29 -2.30
C THR A 129 17.07 12.80 -2.36
N VAL A 130 16.81 12.21 -1.20
CA VAL A 130 16.26 10.85 -1.05
C VAL A 130 14.76 10.86 -0.73
N LEU A 131 14.08 11.94 -1.11
CA LEU A 131 12.66 12.16 -0.87
C LEU A 131 11.85 11.95 -2.14
N SER A 132 10.71 11.28 -1.99
CA SER A 132 9.69 11.15 -3.03
C SER A 132 8.34 11.52 -2.45
N VAL A 133 7.51 12.20 -3.24
CA VAL A 133 6.17 12.64 -2.83
C VAL A 133 5.18 12.18 -3.88
N GLY A 134 4.05 11.63 -3.46
CA GLY A 134 3.07 11.12 -4.38
C GLY A 134 1.70 10.89 -3.77
N ALA A 135 0.82 10.41 -4.62
CA ALA A 135 -0.52 9.99 -4.24
C ALA A 135 -0.86 8.65 -4.90
N GLU A 136 -1.74 7.90 -4.23
CA GLU A 136 -2.29 6.63 -4.68
C GLU A 136 -3.80 6.69 -4.53
N VAL A 137 -4.53 6.20 -5.53
CA VAL A 137 -5.99 6.14 -5.56
C VAL A 137 -6.42 4.74 -5.95
N LYS A 138 -7.32 4.16 -5.16
CA LYS A 138 -8.08 2.94 -5.51
C LYS A 138 -9.55 3.27 -5.50
N THR A 139 -10.26 3.05 -6.60
CA THR A 139 -11.69 3.39 -6.68
C THR A 139 -12.47 2.37 -7.50
N GLY A 140 -13.66 2.02 -7.06
CA GLY A 140 -14.50 1.02 -7.72
C GLY A 140 -15.53 0.47 -6.75
N GLY A 141 -15.94 -0.76 -6.97
CA GLY A 141 -17.01 -1.36 -6.18
C GLY A 141 -17.83 -2.36 -6.99
N ASN A 142 -18.96 -2.74 -6.42
CA ASN A 142 -19.91 -3.65 -7.03
C ASN A 142 -21.36 -3.18 -6.78
N SER A 143 -22.35 -4.07 -6.89
CA SER A 143 -23.74 -3.72 -6.61
C SER A 143 -23.98 -3.32 -5.15
N ASP A 144 -23.11 -3.72 -4.23
CA ASP A 144 -23.37 -3.73 -2.79
C ASP A 144 -22.57 -2.65 -2.06
N ALA A 145 -21.36 -2.32 -2.57
CA ALA A 145 -20.54 -1.23 -2.02
C ALA A 145 -19.82 -0.44 -3.11
N ASP A 146 -19.65 0.86 -2.85
CA ASP A 146 -18.78 1.77 -3.58
C ASP A 146 -17.59 2.16 -2.68
N ILE A 147 -16.37 1.94 -3.16
CA ILE A 147 -15.14 2.10 -2.38
C ILE A 147 -14.23 3.11 -3.07
N THR A 148 -13.73 4.08 -2.31
CA THR A 148 -12.70 5.03 -2.74
C THR A 148 -11.66 5.22 -1.65
N ASP A 149 -10.44 4.83 -1.96
CA ASP A 149 -9.28 4.90 -1.10
C ASP A 149 -8.28 5.88 -1.72
N THR A 150 -7.89 6.91 -0.99
CA THR A 150 -6.95 7.93 -1.44
C THR A 150 -5.85 8.10 -0.41
N THR A 151 -4.61 7.97 -0.84
CA THR A 151 -3.44 8.10 0.02
C THR A 151 -2.48 9.13 -0.55
N PHE A 152 -2.10 10.13 0.24
CA PHE A 152 -0.95 11.00 -0.03
C PHE A 152 0.24 10.52 0.79
N LYS A 153 1.42 10.39 0.18
CA LYS A 153 2.62 9.84 0.82
C LYS A 153 3.85 10.67 0.54
N VAL A 154 4.72 10.77 1.53
CA VAL A 154 6.11 11.21 1.43
C VAL A 154 6.98 10.03 1.84
N LYS A 155 7.88 9.61 0.96
CA LYS A 155 8.87 8.56 1.18
C LYS A 155 10.23 9.19 1.41
N PHE A 156 10.97 8.65 2.37
CA PHE A 156 12.34 9.03 2.69
C PHE A 156 13.23 7.78 2.68
N GLN A 157 14.08 7.64 1.66
CA GLN A 157 14.89 6.43 1.42
C GLN A 157 16.40 6.72 1.59
N PRO A 158 16.90 6.87 2.83
CA PRO A 158 18.31 7.18 3.06
C PRO A 158 19.23 5.99 2.76
N LEU A 159 18.69 4.76 2.75
CA LEU A 159 19.42 3.54 2.43
C LEU A 159 18.98 3.05 1.06
N VAL A 160 19.93 2.50 0.29
CA VAL A 160 19.65 1.97 -1.06
C VAL A 160 18.51 0.95 -1.05
N PHE A 161 18.36 0.19 0.04
CA PHE A 161 17.40 -0.89 0.18
C PHE A 161 16.30 -0.61 1.21
N ALA A 162 16.26 0.56 1.86
CA ALA A 162 15.29 0.79 2.94
C ALA A 162 14.96 2.26 3.17
N GLY A 163 13.72 2.51 3.57
CA GLY A 163 13.21 3.84 3.83
C GLY A 163 12.07 3.88 4.82
N LEU A 164 11.63 5.10 5.07
CA LEU A 164 10.46 5.43 5.87
C LEU A 164 9.42 6.07 4.97
N GLU A 165 8.15 5.87 5.31
CA GLU A 165 7.05 6.58 4.68
C GLU A 165 6.15 7.23 5.72
N LEU A 166 5.68 8.42 5.38
CA LEU A 166 4.72 9.19 6.14
C LEU A 166 3.62 9.63 5.19
N GLY A 167 2.37 9.54 5.59
CA GLY A 167 1.29 9.98 4.71
C GLY A 167 -0.01 10.25 5.42
N TYR A 168 -1.00 10.64 4.63
CA TYR A 168 -2.38 10.80 5.03
C TYR A 168 -3.26 9.97 4.11
N ARG A 169 -4.10 9.12 4.69
CA ARG A 169 -4.99 8.21 3.96
C ARG A 169 -6.43 8.48 4.34
N THR A 170 -7.30 8.43 3.34
CA THR A 170 -8.75 8.53 3.47
C THR A 170 -9.36 7.34 2.74
N ILE A 171 -10.09 6.50 3.48
CA ILE A 171 -10.82 5.35 2.93
C ILE A 171 -12.30 5.70 3.05
N LYS A 172 -13.04 5.64 1.94
CA LYS A 172 -14.47 5.84 1.90
C LYS A 172 -15.12 4.57 1.41
N GLU A 173 -15.93 3.96 2.26
CA GLU A 173 -16.66 2.74 1.97
C GLU A 173 -18.15 3.01 2.18
N ASP A 174 -18.90 3.04 1.08
CA ASP A 174 -20.34 3.27 1.08
C ASP A 174 -21.04 1.93 0.84
N PHE A 175 -21.43 1.26 1.92
CA PHE A 175 -22.18 0.01 1.87
C PHE A 175 -23.67 0.34 1.78
N LYS A 176 -24.31 -0.01 0.66
CA LYS A 176 -25.71 0.39 0.40
C LYS A 176 -26.70 -0.10 1.46
N SER A 177 -26.39 -1.24 2.08
CA SER A 177 -27.21 -1.85 3.14
C SER A 177 -26.74 -1.52 4.57
N ASN A 178 -25.53 -0.99 4.75
CA ASN A 178 -24.90 -0.85 6.08
C ASN A 178 -24.35 0.55 6.40
N GLY A 179 -24.53 1.52 5.50
CA GLY A 179 -24.12 2.89 5.69
C GLY A 179 -22.69 3.18 5.23
N LYS A 180 -22.22 4.38 5.58
CA LYS A 180 -20.93 4.91 5.15
C LYS A 180 -19.92 4.83 6.28
N VAL A 181 -18.71 4.41 5.94
CA VAL A 181 -17.54 4.36 6.82
C VAL A 181 -16.44 5.17 6.14
N GLU A 182 -15.94 6.22 6.78
CA GLU A 182 -14.95 7.14 6.17
C GLU A 182 -13.68 7.36 7.03
N PRO A 183 -12.93 6.30 7.41
CA PRO A 183 -11.73 6.44 8.21
C PRO A 183 -10.67 7.24 7.46
N LYS A 184 -10.15 8.24 8.17
CA LYS A 184 -9.10 9.13 7.68
C LYS A 184 -8.06 9.37 8.75
N GLY A 185 -6.80 9.41 8.35
CA GLY A 185 -5.72 9.46 9.32
C GLY A 185 -4.34 9.65 8.75
N LEU A 186 -3.42 10.07 9.61
CA LEU A 186 -1.99 10.04 9.33
C LEU A 186 -1.47 8.61 9.46
N PHE A 187 -0.39 8.29 8.78
CA PHE A 187 0.28 7.02 8.99
C PHE A 187 1.78 7.17 8.85
N ILE A 188 2.49 6.26 9.52
CA ILE A 188 3.93 6.12 9.43
C ILE A 188 4.27 4.66 9.20
N GLY A 189 5.25 4.39 8.35
CA GLY A 189 5.74 3.05 8.11
C GLY A 189 7.20 3.03 7.69
N ALA A 190 7.71 1.82 7.54
CA ALA A 190 9.01 1.53 6.99
C ALA A 190 8.85 0.56 5.83
N PHE A 191 9.75 0.66 4.86
CA PHE A 191 9.82 -0.25 3.74
C PHE A 191 11.24 -0.69 3.47
N VAL A 192 11.35 -1.88 2.89
CA VAL A 192 12.60 -2.49 2.44
C VAL A 192 12.41 -2.94 1.01
N ASP A 193 13.36 -2.61 0.16
CA ASP A 193 13.34 -2.83 -1.29
C ASP A 193 14.61 -3.59 -1.70
N PHE A 194 14.44 -4.70 -2.43
CA PHE A 194 15.49 -5.69 -2.76
C PHE A 194 15.59 -5.93 -4.26
#